data_AF-A0A7W0W7U3-F1
#
_entry.id   AF-A0A7W0W7U3-F1
#
_cell.length_a   1.000
_cell.length_b   1.000
_cell.length_c   1.000
_cell.angle_alpha   90.00
_cell.angle_beta   90.00
_cell.angle_gamma   90.00
#
_symmetry.space_group_name_H-M   'P 1'
#
loop_
_entity.id
_entity.type
_entity.pdbx_description
1 polymer ?
#
loop_
_entity_poly.entity_id
_entity_poly.type
_entity_poly.pdbx_seq_one_letter_code
_entity_poly.pdbx_strand_id
1 'polypeptide(L)'
;LTQRIAPLVPLTYLLLDGYFGHAAALQMARAQNLHLISKLRTDAALYTPYAGPYAGRGPRQIYGAKLDYRALPLVALQTTTVAGGVTTRIFQIELLHKEFPQPLNVVIIQKTNAQTGKQAHVILFSSDLNLSATTMIDYYGLRFQIEFNFRDAKQHWGLEDFMNVTPAAVTNAANLAVFMVTVAAALVTDQRVADPPISILDLKTAYRGQKYMDVVMKLLPEKPDPVLLTELMRTVTSLGRIHPRQPATSPP
;
A
#
# COMPACT_ATOMS: atom_id res chain seq x y z
N LEU A 1 -13.54 -6.41 -11.67
CA LEU A 1 -12.45 -7.01 -10.87
C LEU A 1 -12.99 -7.60 -9.57
N THR A 2 -13.67 -6.81 -8.74
CA THR A 2 -14.36 -7.23 -7.50
C THR A 2 -15.21 -8.49 -7.67
N GLN A 3 -16.05 -8.56 -8.71
CA GLN A 3 -16.87 -9.76 -8.99
C GLN A 3 -16.06 -11.04 -9.26
N ARG A 4 -14.82 -10.93 -9.75
CA ARG A 4 -13.95 -12.09 -10.03
C ARG A 4 -13.15 -12.54 -8.81
N ILE A 5 -12.81 -11.61 -7.91
CA ILE A 5 -11.98 -11.88 -6.73
C ILE A 5 -12.81 -12.18 -5.49
N ALA A 6 -13.99 -11.55 -5.34
CA ALA A 6 -14.85 -11.71 -4.18
C ALA A 6 -15.20 -13.17 -3.81
N PRO A 7 -15.37 -14.11 -4.77
CA PRO A 7 -15.59 -15.52 -4.42
C PRO A 7 -14.36 -16.21 -3.79
N LEU A 8 -13.16 -15.68 -4.02
CA LEU A 8 -11.89 -16.27 -3.58
C LEU A 8 -11.41 -15.68 -2.25
N VAL A 9 -11.63 -14.38 -2.05
CA VAL A 9 -11.20 -13.66 -0.85
C VAL A 9 -12.29 -12.64 -0.47
N PRO A 10 -12.78 -12.63 0.78
CA PRO A 10 -13.73 -11.62 1.23
C PRO A 10 -13.06 -10.25 1.22
N LEU A 11 -13.61 -9.32 0.44
CA LEU A 11 -13.12 -7.95 0.34
C LEU A 11 -13.99 -7.05 1.22
N THR A 12 -13.37 -6.35 2.17
CA THR A 12 -14.08 -5.45 3.09
C THR A 12 -13.68 -3.99 2.89
N TYR A 13 -12.39 -3.71 2.64
CA TYR A 13 -11.86 -2.34 2.60
C TYR A 13 -11.23 -2.02 1.25
N LEU A 14 -11.53 -0.83 0.75
CA LEU A 14 -10.86 -0.18 -0.37
C LEU A 14 -10.01 0.97 0.15
N LEU A 15 -8.72 0.95 -0.14
CA LEU A 15 -7.78 1.95 0.35
C LEU A 15 -7.33 2.85 -0.79
N LEU A 16 -7.59 4.15 -0.67
CA LEU A 16 -7.23 5.13 -1.69
C LEU A 16 -6.45 6.29 -1.08
N ASP A 17 -5.66 6.98 -1.89
CA ASP A 17 -4.90 8.14 -1.44
C ASP A 17 -5.82 9.36 -1.20
N GLY A 18 -5.22 10.51 -0.88
CA GLY A 18 -5.97 11.73 -0.61
C GLY A 18 -6.64 12.37 -1.83
N TYR A 19 -6.30 11.96 -3.05
CA TYR A 19 -7.01 12.42 -4.25
C TYR A 19 -8.46 11.92 -4.23
N PHE A 20 -8.69 10.72 -3.70
CA PHE A 20 -10.01 10.10 -3.56
C PHE A 20 -10.71 10.40 -2.23
N GLY A 21 -10.26 11.43 -1.52
CA GLY A 21 -10.86 11.87 -0.25
C GLY A 21 -12.16 12.66 -0.42
N HIS A 22 -13.09 12.20 -1.27
CA HIS A 22 -14.33 12.91 -1.62
C HIS A 22 -15.55 11.98 -1.67
N ALA A 23 -16.74 12.57 -1.62
CA ALA A 23 -18.00 11.83 -1.48
C ALA A 23 -18.25 10.81 -2.61
N ALA A 24 -17.95 11.16 -3.87
CA ALA A 24 -18.15 10.25 -4.99
C ALA A 24 -17.31 8.96 -4.88
N ALA A 25 -16.07 9.03 -4.36
CA ALA A 25 -15.25 7.85 -4.14
C ALA A 25 -15.81 6.96 -3.02
N LEU A 26 -16.32 7.58 -1.94
CA LEU A 26 -16.98 6.85 -0.87
C LEU A 26 -18.25 6.14 -1.37
N GLN A 27 -19.09 6.84 -2.14
CA GLN A 27 -20.31 6.25 -2.72
C GLN A 27 -19.98 5.09 -3.66
N MET A 28 -18.94 5.23 -4.49
CA MET A 28 -18.46 4.16 -5.37
C MET A 28 -18.04 2.93 -4.56
N ALA A 29 -17.29 3.10 -3.47
CA ALA A 29 -16.90 1.99 -2.60
C ALA A 29 -18.11 1.31 -1.96
N ARG A 30 -19.05 2.10 -1.41
CA ARG A 30 -20.28 1.56 -0.79
C ARG A 30 -21.17 0.83 -1.78
N ALA A 31 -21.26 1.29 -3.03
CA ALA A 31 -22.01 0.62 -4.08
C ALA A 31 -21.45 -0.78 -4.43
N GLN A 32 -20.21 -1.07 -4.06
CA GLN A 32 -19.57 -2.38 -4.18
C GLN A 32 -19.56 -3.17 -2.86
N ASN A 33 -20.32 -2.73 -1.85
CA ASN A 33 -20.31 -3.28 -0.49
C ASN A 33 -18.94 -3.22 0.21
N LEU A 34 -18.09 -2.26 -0.17
CA LEU A 34 -16.78 -2.04 0.44
C LEU A 34 -16.82 -0.82 1.35
N HIS A 35 -15.94 -0.78 2.34
CA HIS A 35 -15.66 0.43 3.12
C HIS A 35 -14.46 1.17 2.50
N LEU A 36 -14.60 2.47 2.26
CA LEU A 36 -13.47 3.31 1.88
C LEU A 36 -12.64 3.69 3.11
N ILE A 37 -11.31 3.58 3.01
CA ILE A 37 -10.34 4.25 3.87
C ILE A 37 -9.51 5.18 2.98
N SER A 38 -9.47 6.47 3.31
CA SER A 38 -8.72 7.46 2.55
C SER A 38 -8.29 8.64 3.44
N LYS A 39 -7.62 9.63 2.86
CA LYS A 39 -7.11 10.83 3.54
C LYS A 39 -7.90 12.05 3.08
N LEU A 40 -8.41 12.82 4.03
CA LEU A 40 -8.99 14.14 3.74
C LEU A 40 -7.89 15.19 3.59
N ARG A 41 -8.22 16.31 2.94
CA ARG A 41 -7.37 17.51 2.96
C ARG A 41 -7.17 17.97 4.40
N THR A 42 -6.03 18.57 4.69
CA THR A 42 -5.67 19.07 6.03
C THR A 42 -6.63 20.15 6.55
N ASP A 43 -7.33 20.85 5.65
CA ASP A 43 -8.28 21.92 5.95
C ASP A 43 -9.77 21.50 5.84
N ALA A 44 -10.05 20.19 5.79
CA ALA A 44 -11.40 19.67 5.60
C ALA A 44 -12.40 20.26 6.61
N ALA A 45 -13.61 20.61 6.15
CA ALA A 45 -14.63 21.17 7.01
C ALA A 45 -15.45 20.06 7.67
N LEU A 46 -14.97 19.55 8.80
CA LEU A 46 -15.65 18.55 9.60
C LEU A 46 -16.51 19.19 10.70
N TYR A 47 -17.64 18.56 11.00
CA TYR A 47 -18.63 19.03 11.97
C TYR A 47 -18.99 17.91 12.94
N THR A 48 -19.21 18.25 14.20
CA THR A 48 -19.80 17.29 15.15
C THR A 48 -21.27 17.05 14.81
N PRO A 49 -21.85 15.89 15.15
CA PRO A 49 -23.30 15.70 15.13
C PRO A 49 -23.98 16.71 16.07
N TYR A 50 -25.12 17.25 15.64
CA TYR A 50 -25.92 18.14 16.47
C TYR A 50 -26.56 17.36 17.63
N ALA A 51 -26.30 17.79 18.87
CA ALA A 51 -26.80 17.16 20.10
C ALA A 51 -27.86 17.99 20.83
N GLY A 52 -28.32 19.10 20.26
CA GLY A 52 -29.30 19.98 20.90
C GLY A 52 -30.76 19.51 20.76
N PRO A 53 -31.68 20.09 21.53
CA PRO A 53 -33.10 19.74 21.45
C PRO A 53 -33.69 20.16 20.10
N TYR A 54 -34.51 19.29 19.50
CA TYR A 54 -35.23 19.62 18.29
C TYR A 54 -36.49 20.43 18.62
N ALA A 55 -36.60 21.63 18.03
CA ALA A 55 -37.69 22.58 18.30
C ALA A 55 -39.05 22.18 17.68
N GLY A 56 -39.17 21.05 17.00
CA GLY A 56 -40.44 20.55 16.45
C GLY A 56 -40.84 21.14 15.09
N ARG A 57 -40.20 22.22 14.63
CA ARG A 57 -40.52 22.91 13.36
C ARG A 57 -39.34 22.87 12.38
N GLY A 58 -39.62 22.47 11.14
CA GLY A 58 -38.65 22.46 10.04
C GLY A 58 -37.72 21.22 10.02
N PRO A 59 -36.74 21.15 9.11
CA PRO A 59 -35.79 20.05 9.08
C PRO A 59 -34.98 19.97 10.37
N ARG A 60 -34.74 18.75 10.88
CA ARG A 60 -33.85 18.54 12.04
C ARG A 60 -32.46 19.06 11.72
N GLN A 61 -31.87 19.83 12.64
CA GLN A 61 -30.48 20.24 12.53
C GLN A 61 -29.58 19.02 12.71
N ILE A 62 -28.71 18.76 11.72
CA ILE A 62 -27.81 17.61 11.69
C ILE A 62 -26.38 18.02 12.10
N TYR A 63 -25.95 19.21 11.67
CA TYR A 63 -24.60 19.71 11.90
C TYR A 63 -24.51 20.54 13.19
N GLY A 64 -23.59 20.15 14.06
CA GLY A 64 -23.16 20.89 15.24
C GLY A 64 -22.02 21.86 14.91
N ALA A 65 -21.06 21.97 15.84
CA ALA A 65 -19.93 22.87 15.70
C ALA A 65 -18.93 22.36 14.65
N LYS A 66 -18.30 23.30 13.92
CA LYS A 66 -17.14 22.97 13.08
C LYS A 66 -15.98 22.58 13.98
N LEU A 67 -15.28 21.50 13.64
CA LEU A 67 -14.12 21.01 14.38
C LEU A 67 -12.97 22.02 14.30
N ASP A 68 -12.39 22.36 15.47
CA ASP A 68 -11.12 23.08 15.55
C ASP A 68 -9.96 22.08 15.66
N TYR A 69 -9.15 21.99 14.60
CA TYR A 69 -7.98 21.10 14.54
C TYR A 69 -6.86 21.47 15.52
N ARG A 70 -6.83 22.72 16.02
CA ARG A 70 -5.85 23.16 17.01
C ARG A 70 -6.27 22.79 18.43
N ALA A 71 -7.57 22.68 18.66
CA ALA A 71 -8.18 22.40 19.96
C ALA A 71 -9.09 21.16 19.89
N LEU A 72 -8.49 20.00 19.59
CA LEU A 72 -9.22 18.74 19.50
C LEU A 72 -9.71 18.27 20.88
N PRO A 73 -10.91 17.69 20.96
CA PRO A 73 -11.50 17.27 22.23
C PRO A 73 -10.71 16.11 22.85
N LEU A 74 -10.28 16.27 24.11
CA LEU A 74 -9.50 15.24 24.82
C LEU A 74 -10.26 13.94 25.03
N VAL A 75 -11.60 13.99 25.06
CA VAL A 75 -12.45 12.79 25.15
C VAL A 75 -12.29 11.85 23.95
N ALA A 76 -11.79 12.36 22.83
CA ALA A 76 -11.52 11.59 21.61
C ALA A 76 -10.08 11.08 21.51
N LEU A 77 -9.21 11.45 22.45
CA LEU A 77 -7.81 11.08 22.44
C LEU A 77 -7.67 9.56 22.68
N GLN A 78 -7.06 8.87 21.73
CA GLN A 78 -6.79 7.43 21.80
C GLN A 78 -5.40 7.16 22.37
N THR A 79 -4.39 7.89 21.89
CA THR A 79 -2.99 7.63 22.27
C THR A 79 -2.15 8.90 22.16
N THR A 80 -1.16 9.02 23.04
CA THR A 80 -0.09 10.01 22.95
C THR A 80 1.26 9.31 22.97
N THR A 81 2.13 9.64 22.03
CA THR A 81 3.53 9.16 22.00
C THR A 81 4.48 10.34 21.86
N VAL A 82 5.68 10.21 22.42
CA VAL A 82 6.74 11.23 22.32
C VAL A 82 7.99 10.53 21.81
N ALA A 83 8.49 10.98 20.66
CA ALA A 83 9.71 10.45 20.06
C ALA A 83 10.46 11.56 19.33
N GLY A 84 11.78 11.65 19.53
CA GLY A 84 12.63 12.61 18.82
C GLY A 84 12.20 14.09 18.97
N GLY A 85 11.68 14.48 20.13
CA GLY A 85 11.19 15.85 20.37
C GLY A 85 9.87 16.19 19.67
N VAL A 86 9.15 15.18 19.15
CA VAL A 86 7.81 15.34 18.57
C VAL A 86 6.80 14.57 19.40
N THR A 87 5.74 15.26 19.84
CA THR A 87 4.57 14.64 20.45
C THR A 87 3.57 14.31 19.36
N THR A 88 3.21 13.04 19.23
CA THR A 88 2.14 12.58 18.33
C THR A 88 0.92 12.20 19.17
N ARG A 89 -0.22 12.82 18.87
CA ARG A 89 -1.52 12.50 19.47
C ARG A 89 -2.45 11.94 18.39
N ILE A 90 -3.10 10.84 18.69
CA ILE A 90 -4.07 10.20 17.79
C ILE A 90 -5.45 10.38 18.40
N PHE A 91 -6.35 10.99 17.63
CA PHE A 91 -7.74 11.19 18.00
C PHE A 91 -8.64 10.38 17.08
N GLN A 92 -9.75 9.87 17.59
CA GLN A 92 -10.77 9.19 16.80
C GLN A 92 -12.15 9.77 17.13
N ILE A 93 -12.86 10.23 16.11
CA ILE A 93 -14.13 10.94 16.26
C ILE A 93 -15.06 10.59 15.09
N GLU A 94 -16.34 10.32 15.39
CA GLU A 94 -17.38 10.32 14.36
C GLU A 94 -17.75 11.76 14.01
N LEU A 95 -17.58 12.13 12.74
CA LEU A 95 -17.78 13.49 12.25
C LEU A 95 -18.58 13.51 10.95
N LEU A 96 -19.20 14.65 10.69
CA LEU A 96 -19.98 14.92 9.49
C LEU A 96 -19.20 15.84 8.55
N HIS A 97 -19.40 15.65 7.25
CA HIS A 97 -18.94 16.57 6.21
C HIS A 97 -20.11 16.89 5.28
N LYS A 98 -20.25 18.14 4.84
CA LYS A 98 -21.44 18.59 4.08
C LYS A 98 -21.64 17.87 2.76
N GLU A 99 -20.55 17.46 2.13
CA GLU A 99 -20.59 16.76 0.84
C GLU A 99 -20.80 15.25 0.99
N PHE A 100 -20.56 14.68 2.17
CA PHE A 100 -20.69 13.24 2.37
C PHE A 100 -22.10 12.92 2.85
N PRO A 101 -22.74 11.88 2.28
CA PRO A 101 -24.12 11.54 2.60
C PRO A 101 -24.27 10.86 3.97
N GLN A 102 -23.16 10.46 4.59
CA GLN A 102 -23.13 9.67 5.83
C GLN A 102 -22.08 10.22 6.80
N PRO A 103 -22.19 9.92 8.11
CA PRO A 103 -21.11 10.13 9.05
C PRO A 103 -19.84 9.39 8.65
N LEU A 104 -18.71 9.96 9.04
CA LEU A 104 -17.38 9.45 8.79
C LEU A 104 -16.72 9.11 10.12
N ASN A 105 -16.07 7.95 10.17
CA ASN A 105 -15.10 7.65 11.21
C ASN A 105 -13.80 8.36 10.88
N VAL A 106 -13.38 9.32 11.69
CA VAL A 106 -12.22 10.15 11.40
C VAL A 106 -11.12 9.90 12.41
N VAL A 107 -9.92 9.64 11.91
CA VAL A 107 -8.70 9.54 12.71
C VAL A 107 -7.81 10.72 12.39
N ILE A 108 -7.50 11.52 13.42
CA ILE A 108 -6.63 12.69 13.29
C ILE A 108 -5.32 12.40 13.99
N ILE A 109 -4.23 12.39 13.23
CA ILE A 109 -2.86 12.24 13.73
C ILE A 109 -2.27 13.64 13.83
N GLN A 110 -2.22 14.18 15.05
CA GLN A 110 -1.67 15.51 15.33
C GLN A 110 -0.24 15.37 15.83
N LYS A 111 0.71 16.02 15.15
CA LYS A 111 2.13 16.07 15.52
C LYS A 111 2.48 17.49 15.96
N THR A 112 3.05 17.61 17.14
CA THR A 112 3.53 18.88 17.70
C THR A 112 5.02 18.78 17.99
N ASN A 113 5.81 19.70 17.43
CA ASN A 113 7.23 19.79 17.72
C ASN A 113 7.42 20.49 19.07
N ALA A 114 8.11 19.83 20.01
CA ALA A 114 8.24 20.31 21.38
C ALA A 114 9.11 21.58 21.51
N GLN A 115 10.06 21.80 20.59
CA GLN A 115 10.97 22.96 20.64
C GLN A 115 10.33 24.21 20.03
N THR A 116 9.64 24.05 18.90
CA THR A 116 9.11 25.17 18.10
C THR A 116 7.62 25.43 18.36
N GLY A 117 6.92 24.51 19.01
CA GLY A 117 5.46 24.56 19.17
C GLY A 117 4.68 24.38 17.86
N LYS A 118 5.36 24.19 16.72
CA LYS A 118 4.70 24.00 15.43
C LYS A 118 3.88 22.71 15.45
N GLN A 119 2.64 22.82 14.97
CA GLN A 119 1.69 21.73 14.92
C GLN A 119 1.31 21.44 13.46
N ALA A 120 1.24 20.16 13.12
CA ALA A 120 0.73 19.66 11.86
C ALA A 120 -0.19 18.46 12.13
N HIS A 121 -1.11 18.18 11.21
CA HIS A 121 -2.00 17.04 11.36
C HIS A 121 -2.28 16.35 10.02
N VAL A 122 -2.64 15.08 10.12
CA VAL A 122 -3.15 14.25 9.03
C VAL A 122 -4.54 13.79 9.41
N ILE A 123 -5.46 13.78 8.44
CA ILE A 123 -6.85 13.40 8.64
C ILE A 123 -7.11 12.18 7.77
N LEU A 124 -7.23 11.02 8.41
CA LEU A 124 -7.72 9.81 7.78
C LEU A 124 -9.21 9.68 8.06
N PHE A 125 -9.93 9.04 7.15
CA PHE A 125 -11.32 8.72 7.38
C PHE A 125 -11.66 7.33 6.84
N SER A 126 -12.70 6.75 7.44
CA SER A 126 -13.35 5.55 6.95
C SER A 126 -14.85 5.72 6.90
N SER A 127 -15.47 5.04 5.94
CA SER A 127 -16.92 4.82 5.93
C SER A 127 -17.39 3.77 6.95
N ASP A 128 -16.47 3.02 7.57
CA ASP A 128 -16.76 2.10 8.68
C ASP A 128 -16.64 2.84 10.02
N LEU A 129 -17.76 3.01 10.71
CA LEU A 129 -17.85 3.67 12.02
C LEU A 129 -17.22 2.88 13.16
N ASN A 130 -17.07 1.56 13.01
CA ASN A 130 -16.57 0.67 14.06
C ASN A 130 -15.07 0.36 13.92
N LEU A 131 -14.43 0.79 12.83
CA LEU A 131 -13.00 0.56 12.59
C LEU A 131 -12.14 1.31 13.63
N SER A 132 -11.25 0.61 14.34
CA SER A 132 -10.38 1.26 15.33
C SER A 132 -9.36 2.20 14.70
N ALA A 133 -8.89 3.20 15.46
CA ALA A 133 -7.87 4.13 15.00
C ALA A 133 -6.57 3.43 14.57
N THR A 134 -6.08 2.49 15.38
CA THR A 134 -4.85 1.74 15.09
C THR A 134 -4.98 0.98 13.77
N THR A 135 -6.07 0.23 13.60
CA THR A 135 -6.31 -0.53 12.36
C THR A 135 -6.45 0.38 11.15
N MET A 136 -7.13 1.53 11.28
CA MET A 136 -7.26 2.49 10.18
C MET A 136 -5.90 3.05 9.74
N ILE A 137 -5.02 3.36 10.69
CA ILE A 137 -3.66 3.84 10.41
C ILE A 137 -2.83 2.75 9.73
N ASP A 138 -2.86 1.52 10.27
CA ASP A 138 -2.12 0.39 9.72
C ASP A 138 -2.57 0.09 8.30
N TYR A 139 -3.88 -0.02 8.08
CA TYR A 139 -4.46 -0.24 6.76
C TYR A 139 -4.03 0.86 5.80
N TYR A 140 -4.25 2.13 6.13
CA TYR A 140 -3.85 3.24 5.26
C TYR A 140 -2.33 3.21 4.95
N GLY A 141 -1.49 2.76 5.88
CA GLY A 141 -0.06 2.51 5.67
C GLY A 141 0.22 1.42 4.62
N LEU A 142 -0.53 0.31 4.65
CA LEU A 142 -0.41 -0.78 3.66
C LEU A 142 -0.70 -0.34 2.23
N ARG A 143 -1.46 0.75 2.03
CA ARG A 143 -1.70 1.32 0.70
C ARG A 143 -0.41 1.60 -0.06
N PHE A 144 0.68 1.93 0.65
CA PHE A 144 1.99 2.23 0.04
C PHE A 144 2.60 1.05 -0.74
N GLN A 145 2.05 -0.16 -0.59
CA GLN A 145 2.51 -1.33 -1.33
C GLN A 145 2.34 -1.19 -2.85
N ILE A 146 1.32 -0.44 -3.33
CA ILE A 146 1.13 -0.27 -4.76
C ILE A 146 2.26 0.54 -5.41
N GLU A 147 2.86 1.46 -4.66
CA GLU A 147 4.02 2.26 -5.07
C GLU A 147 5.23 1.37 -5.33
N PHE A 148 5.44 0.30 -4.55
CA PHE A 148 6.48 -0.69 -4.83
C PHE A 148 6.19 -1.47 -6.12
N ASN A 149 4.93 -1.85 -6.38
CA ASN A 149 4.56 -2.50 -7.63
C ASN A 149 4.87 -1.62 -8.85
N PHE A 150 4.56 -0.31 -8.78
CA PHE A 150 4.90 0.62 -9.85
C PHE A 150 6.39 0.82 -10.01
N ARG A 151 7.13 0.95 -8.90
CA ARG A 151 8.60 1.05 -8.94
C ARG A 151 9.21 -0.18 -9.62
N ASP A 152 8.78 -1.37 -9.25
CA ASP A 152 9.35 -2.62 -9.77
C ASP A 152 8.95 -2.82 -11.24
N ALA A 153 7.73 -2.43 -11.64
CA ALA A 153 7.31 -2.42 -13.05
C ALA A 153 8.23 -1.54 -13.91
N LYS A 154 8.57 -0.34 -13.42
CA LYS A 154 9.48 0.59 -14.10
C LYS A 154 10.90 0.06 -14.12
N GLN A 155 11.45 -0.24 -12.95
CA GLN A 155 12.85 -0.57 -12.76
C GLN A 155 13.24 -1.93 -13.36
N HIS A 156 12.33 -2.90 -13.34
CA HIS A 156 12.67 -4.28 -13.70
C HIS A 156 12.01 -4.77 -14.98
N TRP A 157 10.84 -4.24 -15.33
CA TRP A 157 9.97 -4.79 -16.38
C TRP A 157 9.63 -3.80 -17.50
N GLY A 158 10.34 -2.66 -17.56
CA GLY A 158 10.35 -1.77 -18.71
C GLY A 158 9.08 -0.94 -18.90
N LEU A 159 8.32 -0.68 -17.83
CA LEU A 159 7.13 0.18 -17.89
C LEU A 159 7.43 1.60 -18.42
N GLU A 160 8.69 2.07 -18.30
CA GLU A 160 9.15 3.36 -18.83
C GLU A 160 10.11 3.24 -20.02
N ASP A 161 10.44 2.02 -20.45
CA ASP A 161 11.48 1.78 -21.47
C ASP A 161 10.88 1.59 -22.88
N PHE A 162 9.61 1.22 -23.00
CA PHE A 162 9.00 0.96 -24.31
C PHE A 162 8.76 2.27 -25.09
N MET A 163 9.04 2.25 -26.39
CA MET A 163 8.83 3.40 -27.29
C MET A 163 7.65 3.18 -28.26
N ASN A 164 6.69 2.35 -27.83
CA ASN A 164 5.51 2.02 -28.63
C ASN A 164 4.64 3.27 -28.83
N VAL A 165 4.17 3.50 -30.07
CA VAL A 165 3.38 4.71 -30.41
C VAL A 165 1.90 4.43 -30.67
N THR A 166 1.52 3.19 -30.97
CA THR A 166 0.11 2.84 -31.19
C THR A 166 -0.59 2.51 -29.87
N PRO A 167 -1.87 2.89 -29.67
CA PRO A 167 -2.59 2.63 -28.43
C PRO A 167 -2.53 1.16 -27.98
N ALA A 168 -2.79 0.21 -28.89
CA ALA A 168 -2.78 -1.22 -28.57
C ALA A 168 -1.40 -1.71 -28.10
N ALA A 169 -0.32 -1.28 -28.77
CA ALA A 169 1.04 -1.67 -28.39
C ALA A 169 1.47 -1.05 -27.05
N VAL A 170 1.04 0.18 -26.74
CA VAL A 170 1.27 0.81 -25.43
C VAL A 170 0.53 0.05 -24.34
N THR A 171 -0.76 -0.25 -24.55
CA THR A 171 -1.57 -1.02 -23.60
C THR A 171 -0.98 -2.40 -23.32
N ASN A 172 -0.54 -3.12 -24.36
CA ASN A 172 0.06 -4.44 -24.20
C ASN A 172 1.38 -4.39 -23.43
N ALA A 173 2.25 -3.43 -23.73
CA ALA A 173 3.53 -3.27 -23.03
C ALA A 173 3.35 -2.93 -21.55
N ALA A 174 2.46 -1.96 -21.24
CA ALA A 174 2.16 -1.58 -19.86
C ALA A 174 1.55 -2.74 -19.07
N ASN A 175 0.58 -3.46 -19.66
CA ASN A 175 -0.04 -4.63 -19.01
C ASN A 175 0.97 -5.75 -18.79
N LEU A 176 1.86 -6.02 -19.75
CA LEU A 176 2.92 -7.02 -19.60
C LEU A 176 3.87 -6.66 -18.46
N ALA A 177 4.31 -5.39 -18.38
CA ALA A 177 5.21 -4.94 -17.32
C ALA A 177 4.61 -5.14 -15.92
N VAL A 178 3.34 -4.76 -15.73
CA VAL A 178 2.63 -4.94 -14.46
C VAL A 178 2.35 -6.42 -14.18
N PHE A 179 1.99 -7.20 -15.19
CA PHE A 179 1.82 -8.65 -15.05
C PHE A 179 3.10 -9.34 -14.59
N MET A 180 4.26 -8.95 -15.13
CA MET A 180 5.55 -9.51 -14.73
C MET A 180 5.91 -9.20 -13.26
N VAL A 181 5.42 -8.08 -12.69
CA VAL A 181 5.54 -7.84 -11.24
C VAL A 181 4.81 -8.93 -10.44
N THR A 182 3.58 -9.27 -10.83
CA THR A 182 2.81 -10.32 -10.15
C THR A 182 3.48 -11.69 -10.28
N VAL A 183 3.95 -12.04 -11.47
CA VAL A 183 4.69 -13.30 -11.71
C VAL A 183 5.95 -13.35 -10.84
N ALA A 184 6.74 -12.29 -10.83
CA ALA A 184 7.96 -12.22 -10.03
C ALA A 184 7.66 -12.32 -8.53
N ALA A 185 6.60 -11.66 -8.05
CA ALA A 185 6.19 -11.74 -6.65
C ALA A 185 5.77 -13.15 -6.23
N ALA A 186 5.06 -13.89 -7.10
CA ALA A 186 4.71 -15.29 -6.86
C ALA A 186 5.97 -16.17 -6.77
N LEU A 187 6.88 -16.04 -7.74
CA LEU A 187 8.13 -16.80 -7.76
C LEU A 187 9.05 -16.49 -6.56
N VAL A 188 9.12 -15.23 -6.14
CA VAL A 188 9.84 -14.82 -4.93
C VAL A 188 9.20 -15.42 -3.68
N THR A 189 7.87 -15.40 -3.58
CA THR A 189 7.15 -15.99 -2.43
C THR A 189 7.48 -17.46 -2.25
N ASP A 190 7.48 -18.24 -3.33
CA ASP A 190 7.81 -19.67 -3.29
C ASP A 190 9.28 -19.90 -2.88
N GLN A 191 10.20 -19.07 -3.39
CA GLN A 191 11.63 -19.19 -3.09
C GLN A 191 12.02 -18.70 -1.69
N ARG A 192 11.24 -17.80 -1.08
CA ARG A 192 11.51 -17.27 0.26
C ARG A 192 11.55 -18.33 1.36
N VAL A 193 10.91 -19.49 1.15
CA VAL A 193 10.97 -20.61 2.09
C VAL A 193 12.42 -21.11 2.25
N ALA A 194 13.16 -21.20 1.16
CA ALA A 194 14.54 -21.67 1.15
C ALA A 194 15.57 -20.52 1.17
N ASP A 195 15.19 -19.33 0.71
CA ASP A 195 16.05 -18.16 0.60
C ASP A 195 15.30 -16.90 1.10
N PRO A 196 15.13 -16.73 2.42
CA PRO A 196 14.33 -15.65 3.00
C PRO A 196 14.67 -14.22 2.51
N PRO A 197 15.94 -13.84 2.30
CA PRO A 197 16.27 -12.48 1.86
C PRO A 197 16.10 -12.24 0.36
N ILE A 198 15.64 -13.22 -0.43
CA ILE A 198 15.56 -13.09 -1.90
C ILE A 198 14.72 -11.87 -2.34
N SER A 199 15.29 -11.10 -3.26
CA SER A 199 14.65 -9.96 -3.92
C SER A 199 14.30 -10.26 -5.39
N ILE A 200 13.49 -9.38 -5.99
CA ILE A 200 13.19 -9.44 -7.43
C ILE A 200 14.47 -9.31 -8.28
N LEU A 201 15.44 -8.50 -7.82
CA LEU A 201 16.72 -8.37 -8.50
C LEU A 201 17.51 -9.68 -8.45
N ASP A 202 17.53 -10.37 -7.31
CA ASP A 202 18.20 -11.67 -7.20
C ASP A 202 17.55 -12.73 -8.09
N LEU A 203 16.22 -12.73 -8.18
CA LEU A 203 15.47 -13.58 -9.10
C LEU A 203 15.84 -13.29 -10.56
N LYS A 204 15.85 -12.01 -10.95
CA LYS A 204 16.22 -11.57 -12.30
C LYS A 204 17.66 -11.97 -12.65
N THR A 205 18.58 -11.80 -11.71
CA THR A 205 19.98 -12.22 -11.85
C THR A 205 20.09 -13.74 -12.02
N ALA A 206 19.36 -14.53 -11.24
CA ALA A 206 19.39 -15.98 -11.36
C ALA A 206 18.92 -16.47 -12.74
N TYR A 207 17.79 -15.97 -13.25
CA TYR A 207 17.31 -16.33 -14.59
C TYR A 207 18.24 -15.85 -15.70
N ARG A 208 18.82 -14.65 -15.56
CA ARG A 208 19.82 -14.15 -16.52
C ARG A 208 21.07 -15.03 -16.53
N GLY A 209 21.58 -15.41 -15.36
CA GLY A 209 22.72 -16.31 -15.22
C GLY A 209 22.44 -17.70 -15.81
N GLN A 210 21.26 -18.26 -15.56
CA GLN A 210 20.82 -19.50 -16.18
C GLN A 210 20.82 -19.39 -17.71
N LYS A 211 20.26 -18.31 -18.27
CA LYS A 211 20.26 -18.07 -19.71
C LYS A 211 21.68 -18.00 -20.29
N TYR A 212 22.60 -17.33 -19.59
CA TYR A 212 23.99 -17.27 -20.02
C TYR A 212 24.66 -18.65 -19.99
N MET A 213 24.42 -19.43 -18.95
CA MET A 213 24.96 -20.78 -18.86
C MET A 213 24.39 -21.68 -19.96
N ASP A 214 23.09 -21.60 -20.25
CA ASP A 214 22.46 -22.35 -21.35
C ASP A 214 23.08 -22.02 -22.72
N VAL A 215 23.48 -20.77 -22.94
CA VAL A 215 24.16 -20.36 -24.18
C VAL A 215 25.59 -20.88 -24.19
N VAL A 216 26.34 -20.71 -23.10
CA VAL A 216 27.73 -21.20 -23.00
C VAL A 216 27.81 -22.72 -23.16
N MET A 217 26.89 -23.47 -22.55
CA MET A 217 26.84 -24.93 -22.65
C MET A 217 26.62 -25.43 -24.08
N LYS A 218 25.99 -24.63 -24.96
CA LYS A 218 25.83 -24.96 -26.38
C LYS A 218 27.09 -24.74 -27.21
N LEU A 219 28.03 -23.94 -26.69
CA LEU A 219 29.29 -23.63 -27.37
C LEU A 219 30.41 -24.59 -26.99
N LEU A 220 30.24 -25.35 -25.90
CA LEU A 220 31.24 -26.32 -25.48
C LEU A 220 31.17 -27.57 -26.37
N PRO A 221 32.32 -28.09 -26.84
CA PRO A 221 32.37 -29.31 -27.64
C PRO A 221 31.93 -30.55 -26.83
N GLU A 222 32.20 -30.55 -25.53
CA GLU A 222 31.79 -31.59 -24.57
C GLU A 222 31.18 -30.93 -23.33
N LYS A 223 30.22 -31.61 -22.71
CA LYS A 223 29.60 -31.10 -21.47
C LYS A 223 30.55 -31.30 -20.29
N PRO A 224 30.68 -30.31 -19.39
CA PRO A 224 31.39 -30.50 -18.13
C PRO A 224 30.80 -31.66 -17.33
N ASP A 225 31.59 -32.25 -16.46
CA ASP A 225 31.08 -33.25 -15.53
C ASP A 225 29.97 -32.64 -14.64
N PRO A 226 29.04 -33.47 -14.11
CA PRO A 226 27.88 -32.97 -13.38
C PRO A 226 28.20 -32.12 -12.14
N VAL A 227 29.34 -32.38 -11.48
CA VAL A 227 29.75 -31.66 -10.27
C VAL A 227 30.21 -30.25 -10.66
N LEU A 228 31.11 -30.16 -11.64
CA LEU A 228 31.56 -28.87 -12.17
C LEU A 228 30.41 -28.08 -12.80
N LEU A 229 29.50 -28.73 -13.52
CA LEU A 229 28.31 -28.09 -14.07
C LEU A 229 27.44 -27.45 -12.99
N THR A 230 27.21 -28.17 -11.88
CA THR A 230 26.42 -27.67 -10.75
C THR A 230 27.09 -26.48 -10.09
N GLU A 231 28.41 -26.52 -9.92
CA GLU A 231 29.20 -25.43 -9.37
C GLU A 231 29.20 -24.18 -10.27
N LEU A 232 29.38 -24.36 -11.58
CA LEU A 232 29.28 -23.28 -12.56
C LEU A 232 27.89 -22.66 -12.55
N MET A 233 26.83 -23.48 -12.59
CA MET A 233 25.45 -23.00 -12.51
C MET A 233 25.19 -22.18 -11.24
N ARG A 234 25.59 -22.70 -10.08
CA ARG A 234 25.46 -22.00 -8.79
C ARG A 234 26.20 -20.67 -8.80
N THR A 235 27.42 -20.64 -9.32
CA THR A 235 28.27 -19.45 -9.35
C THR A 235 27.67 -18.41 -10.29
N VAL A 236 27.40 -18.76 -11.54
CA VAL A 236 26.89 -17.84 -12.57
C VAL A 236 25.51 -17.29 -12.21
N THR A 237 24.61 -18.11 -11.66
CA THR A 237 23.28 -17.64 -11.21
C THR A 237 23.35 -16.77 -9.95
N SER A 238 24.51 -16.70 -9.29
CA SER A 238 24.75 -15.82 -8.14
C SER A 238 25.43 -14.50 -8.48
N LEU A 239 26.02 -14.38 -9.68
CA LEU A 239 26.76 -13.19 -10.10
C LEU A 239 25.84 -11.96 -10.24
N GLY A 240 25.99 -10.98 -9.36
CA GLY A 240 25.16 -9.76 -9.36
C GLY A 240 23.91 -9.86 -8.48
N ARG A 241 23.81 -10.90 -7.63
CA ARG A 241 22.85 -10.91 -6.53
C ARG A 241 23.26 -9.87 -5.49
N ILE A 242 22.28 -9.24 -4.87
CA ILE A 242 22.48 -8.40 -3.68
C ILE A 242 22.55 -9.30 -2.45
N HIS A 243 21.70 -10.32 -2.38
CA HIS A 243 21.66 -11.23 -1.24
C HIS A 243 22.44 -12.50 -1.56
N PRO A 244 23.58 -12.74 -0.86
CA PRO A 244 24.39 -13.92 -1.09
C PRO A 244 23.58 -15.16 -0.72
N ARG A 245 23.64 -16.18 -1.58
CA ARG A 245 23.04 -17.48 -1.25
C ARG A 245 23.81 -18.06 -0.06
N GLN A 246 23.07 -18.53 0.94
CA GLN A 246 23.70 -19.33 2.00
C GLN A 246 24.31 -20.59 1.35
N PRO A 247 25.55 -20.97 1.74
CA PRO A 247 26.10 -22.24 1.30
C PRO A 247 25.14 -23.35 1.77
N ALA A 248 24.90 -24.33 0.90
CA ALA A 248 24.17 -25.52 1.32
C ALA A 248 24.93 -26.11 2.51
N THR A 249 24.31 -26.11 3.69
CA THR A 249 24.84 -26.86 4.82
C THR A 249 24.91 -28.32 4.36
N SER A 250 26.11 -28.88 4.30
CA SER A 250 26.29 -30.32 4.18
C SER A 250 25.39 -30.99 5.24
N PRO A 251 24.54 -31.97 4.88
CA PRO A 251 23.90 -32.76 5.93
C PRO A 251 25.02 -33.45 6.73
N PRO A 252 24.81 -33.70 8.05
CA PRO A 252 25.77 -34.41 8.87
C PRO A 252 26.05 -35.83 8.34
#